data_AF-A0A964B9G6-F1
#
_entry.id   AF-A0A964B9G6-F1
#
_cell.length_a   1.000
_cell.length_b   1.000
_cell.length_c   1.000
_cell.angle_alpha   90.00
_cell.angle_beta   90.00
_cell.angle_gamma   90.00
#
_symmetry.space_group_name_H-M   'P 1'
#
loop_
_entity.id
_entity.type
_entity.pdbx_description
1 polymer ?
#
loop_
_entity_poly.entity_id
_entity_poly.type
_entity_poly.pdbx_seq_one_letter_code
_entity_poly.pdbx_strand_id
1 'polypeptide(L)'
;MRHILSIDVICAWDDAVQGPGRQGVSKSGGEPDEDESATDAGFATTLAKGLAVLEAFELGSTFLGNTELAARTGLKRPTVARLSHTLAELGYLRYDEARSKYRLGARSVRMAYPLLASLEFRQTTRPLMQELAASVRGTVSIGLLDDDMSVYVETARSSDVGRQVPDIGRAVPIMRSAIGRALASMLRPDEAAALDALIRSKGPDIWEAYGERYLAGRKSCAEQGFCFSYGDWVATVPAVAAPLFRSRATDDCFALNCAVPAFRLRPGQLETEIAPRIKALAAMIRQLAGEEEPVCLAPAVASEPKAATKAPEPSRGRGRTRAQSRSAG
;
A
#
# COMPACT_ATOMS: atom_id res chain seq x y z
N MET A 1 -27.19 25.43 -24.67
CA MET A 1 -27.66 24.04 -24.51
C MET A 1 -26.81 23.37 -23.45
N ARG A 2 -27.38 23.14 -22.27
CA ARG A 2 -26.72 22.48 -21.13
C ARG A 2 -26.66 20.97 -21.42
N HIS A 3 -25.48 20.45 -21.73
CA HIS A 3 -25.29 19.00 -21.77
C HIS A 3 -25.11 18.49 -20.34
N ILE A 4 -26.16 17.87 -19.84
CA ILE A 4 -26.20 17.04 -18.63
C ILE A 4 -25.31 15.83 -18.93
N LEU A 5 -24.16 15.70 -18.24
CA LEU A 5 -23.37 14.47 -18.23
C LEU A 5 -24.20 13.39 -17.52
N SER A 6 -24.32 12.21 -18.13
CA SER A 6 -25.12 11.08 -17.63
C SER A 6 -24.68 10.68 -16.23
N ILE A 7 -25.66 10.36 -15.38
CA ILE A 7 -25.51 9.80 -14.03
C ILE A 7 -24.56 8.59 -14.00
N ASP A 8 -24.44 7.84 -15.09
CA ASP A 8 -23.57 6.67 -15.21
C ASP A 8 -22.06 6.98 -15.13
N VAL A 9 -21.63 8.18 -15.52
CA VAL A 9 -20.21 8.60 -15.47
C VAL A 9 -19.80 8.97 -14.04
N ILE A 10 -20.75 9.41 -13.21
CA ILE A 10 -20.53 9.72 -11.79
C ILE A 10 -20.49 8.42 -10.98
N CYS A 11 -21.35 7.45 -11.31
CA CYS A 11 -21.37 6.14 -10.65
C CYS A 11 -20.09 5.32 -10.93
N ALA A 12 -19.56 5.34 -12.15
CA ALA A 12 -18.33 4.61 -12.48
C ALA A 12 -17.07 5.11 -11.74
N TRP A 13 -17.08 6.35 -11.24
CA TRP A 13 -16.02 6.90 -10.40
C TRP A 13 -16.22 6.60 -8.90
N ASP A 14 -17.47 6.54 -8.42
CA ASP A 14 -17.80 6.11 -7.06
C ASP A 14 -17.62 4.58 -6.87
N ASP A 15 -17.79 3.76 -7.91
CA ASP A 15 -17.55 2.31 -7.87
C ASP A 15 -16.06 1.95 -7.88
N ALA A 16 -15.22 2.75 -8.55
CA ALA A 16 -13.76 2.64 -8.53
C ALA A 16 -13.12 2.96 -7.16
N VAL A 17 -13.89 3.58 -6.26
CA VAL A 17 -13.48 3.97 -4.92
C VAL A 17 -13.78 2.87 -3.89
N GLN A 18 -14.59 1.87 -4.25
CA GLN A 18 -14.86 0.69 -3.45
C GLN A 18 -13.80 -0.38 -3.78
N GLY A 19 -12.72 -0.41 -2.99
CA GLY A 19 -11.89 -1.60 -2.91
C GLY A 19 -12.74 -2.80 -2.48
N PRO A 20 -12.40 -4.05 -2.86
CA PRO A 20 -13.19 -5.21 -2.48
C PRO A 20 -13.23 -5.28 -0.95
N GLY A 21 -14.45 -5.17 -0.40
CA GLY A 21 -14.70 -5.38 1.02
C GLY A 21 -14.18 -6.75 1.43
N ARG A 22 -13.47 -6.82 2.55
CA ARG A 22 -13.05 -8.08 3.17
C ARG A 22 -14.29 -8.98 3.34
N GLN A 23 -14.41 -10.01 2.50
CA GLN A 23 -15.43 -11.04 2.69
C GLN A 23 -14.98 -11.94 3.84
N GLY A 24 -15.77 -11.92 4.92
CA GLY A 24 -15.59 -12.82 6.05
C GLY A 24 -15.84 -14.26 5.61
N VAL A 25 -14.80 -15.08 5.69
CA VAL A 25 -14.90 -16.53 5.54
C VAL A 25 -15.61 -17.08 6.77
N SER A 26 -16.82 -17.61 6.58
CA SER A 26 -17.49 -18.42 7.58
C SER A 26 -16.78 -19.78 7.68
N LYS A 27 -16.19 -20.08 8.84
CA LYS A 27 -15.85 -21.45 9.21
C LYS A 27 -16.54 -21.84 10.52
N SER A 28 -17.28 -22.92 10.42
CA SER A 28 -17.98 -23.65 11.46
C SER A 28 -17.03 -24.31 12.46
N GLY A 29 -17.41 -24.23 13.75
CA GLY A 29 -17.24 -25.23 14.80
C GLY A 29 -15.96 -26.07 14.83
N GLY A 30 -15.04 -25.66 15.70
CA GLY A 30 -13.93 -26.46 16.21
C GLY A 30 -13.07 -25.57 17.10
N GLU A 31 -13.03 -25.85 18.40
CA GLU A 31 -12.13 -25.19 19.35
C GLU A 31 -10.67 -25.38 18.88
N PRO A 32 -9.87 -24.31 18.82
CA PRO A 32 -8.43 -24.45 18.77
C PRO A 32 -7.86 -24.20 20.17
N ASP A 33 -7.17 -25.22 20.66
CA ASP A 33 -6.25 -25.18 21.78
C ASP A 33 -5.31 -23.96 21.68
N GLU A 34 -5.12 -23.33 22.83
CA GLU A 34 -4.18 -22.24 23.06
C GLU A 34 -2.76 -22.76 22.85
N ASP A 35 -2.21 -22.57 21.65
CA ASP A 35 -0.78 -22.83 21.41
C ASP A 35 0.02 -21.53 21.51
N GLU A 36 0.84 -21.49 22.55
CA GLU A 36 1.74 -20.41 22.97
C GLU A 36 2.79 -20.12 21.88
N SER A 37 2.49 -19.21 20.95
CA SER A 37 3.54 -18.36 20.41
C SER A 37 3.87 -17.33 21.48
N ALA A 38 5.08 -17.35 22.05
CA ALA A 38 5.56 -16.42 23.06
C ALA A 38 5.06 -14.99 22.79
N THR A 39 3.98 -14.61 23.46
CA THR A 39 3.36 -13.30 23.33
C THR A 39 4.41 -12.29 23.74
N ASP A 40 4.82 -11.44 22.81
CA ASP A 40 5.66 -10.28 23.10
C ASP A 40 5.04 -9.53 24.27
N ALA A 41 5.67 -9.63 25.45
CA ALA A 41 5.14 -9.07 26.69
C ALA A 41 5.02 -7.53 26.61
N GLY A 42 5.70 -6.89 25.66
CA GLY A 42 5.57 -5.47 25.36
C GLY A 42 4.32 -5.11 24.56
N PHE A 43 3.66 -6.06 23.91
CA PHE A 43 2.53 -5.77 23.02
C PHE A 43 1.23 -5.54 23.78
N ALA A 44 0.81 -4.27 23.85
CA ALA A 44 -0.44 -3.86 24.47
C ALA A 44 -1.66 -4.23 23.61
N THR A 45 -2.10 -5.49 23.69
CA THR A 45 -3.22 -6.05 22.90
C THR A 45 -4.50 -5.19 22.93
N THR A 46 -4.84 -4.59 24.08
CA THR A 46 -6.03 -3.73 24.21
C THR A 46 -5.90 -2.44 23.39
N LEU A 47 -4.71 -1.84 23.34
CA LEU A 47 -4.45 -0.66 22.52
C LEU A 47 -4.56 -1.00 21.03
N ALA A 48 -3.93 -2.10 20.60
CA ALA A 48 -4.01 -2.57 19.21
C ALA A 48 -5.47 -2.78 18.76
N LYS A 49 -6.29 -3.41 19.61
CA LYS A 49 -7.73 -3.58 19.34
C LYS A 49 -8.48 -2.25 19.26
N GLY A 50 -8.11 -1.28 20.09
CA GLY A 50 -8.68 0.08 20.03
C GLY A 50 -8.35 0.80 18.73
N LEU A 51 -7.10 0.71 18.26
CA LEU A 51 -6.70 1.28 16.97
C LEU A 51 -7.39 0.59 15.80
N ALA A 52 -7.53 -0.73 15.84
CA ALA A 52 -8.29 -1.49 14.83
C ALA A 52 -9.77 -1.04 14.73
N VAL A 53 -10.39 -0.61 15.83
CA VAL A 53 -11.75 -0.02 15.81
C VAL A 53 -11.76 1.33 15.09
N LEU A 54 -10.72 2.16 15.22
CA LEU A 54 -10.61 3.42 14.49
C LEU A 54 -10.37 3.21 12.99
N GLU A 55 -9.60 2.20 12.63
CA GLU A 55 -9.29 1.84 11.24
C GLU A 55 -10.45 1.16 10.51
N ALA A 56 -11.48 0.69 11.23
CA ALA A 56 -12.66 0.07 10.62
C ALA A 56 -13.55 1.03 9.82
N PHE A 57 -13.35 2.35 9.98
CA PHE A 57 -14.10 3.38 9.28
C PHE A 57 -13.51 3.63 7.89
N GLU A 58 -14.36 3.57 6.88
CA GLU A 58 -13.97 3.72 5.48
C GLU A 58 -14.86 4.75 4.78
N LEU A 59 -14.41 5.21 3.62
CA LEU A 59 -15.23 6.06 2.76
C LEU A 59 -16.54 5.33 2.39
N GLY A 60 -17.67 6.03 2.50
CA GLY A 60 -19.01 5.44 2.33
C GLY A 60 -19.56 4.75 3.59
N SER A 61 -18.72 4.48 4.59
CA SER A 61 -19.09 3.83 5.87
C SER A 61 -18.82 4.75 7.06
N THR A 62 -19.40 5.95 7.01
CA THR A 62 -19.11 7.02 7.97
C THR A 62 -19.78 6.85 9.33
N PHE A 63 -20.83 6.02 9.41
CA PHE A 63 -21.53 5.69 10.64
C PHE A 63 -21.56 4.19 10.86
N LEU A 64 -20.95 3.72 11.95
CA LEU A 64 -20.86 2.30 12.30
C LEU A 64 -21.37 2.03 13.72
N GLY A 65 -22.28 1.07 13.86
CA GLY A 65 -22.70 0.54 15.15
C GLY A 65 -21.77 -0.57 15.63
N ASN A 66 -21.91 -0.98 16.90
CA ASN A 66 -21.07 -2.01 17.51
C ASN A 66 -21.10 -3.36 16.76
N THR A 67 -22.23 -3.71 16.14
CA THR A 67 -22.34 -4.95 15.34
C THR A 67 -21.51 -4.87 14.07
N GLU A 68 -21.55 -3.73 13.38
CA GLU A 68 -20.81 -3.51 12.13
C GLU A 68 -19.30 -3.42 12.42
N LEU A 69 -18.93 -2.74 13.49
CA LEU A 69 -17.55 -2.68 13.98
C LEU A 69 -17.03 -4.08 14.36
N ALA A 70 -17.80 -4.87 15.11
CA ALA A 70 -17.44 -6.25 15.45
C ALA A 70 -17.21 -7.13 14.21
N ALA A 71 -18.08 -7.01 13.20
CA ALA A 71 -17.93 -7.73 11.95
C ALA A 71 -16.65 -7.33 11.20
N ARG A 72 -16.31 -6.03 11.14
CA ARG A 72 -15.12 -5.53 10.44
C ARG A 72 -13.81 -5.86 11.15
N THR A 73 -13.79 -5.79 12.48
CA THR A 73 -12.57 -6.00 13.26
C THR A 73 -12.38 -7.45 13.71
N GLY A 74 -13.39 -8.31 13.56
CA GLY A 74 -13.39 -9.67 14.10
C GLY A 74 -13.43 -9.74 15.63
N LEU A 75 -13.75 -8.62 16.31
CA LEU A 75 -13.74 -8.55 17.77
C LEU A 75 -15.12 -8.88 18.34
N LYS A 76 -15.17 -9.51 19.52
CA LYS A 76 -16.43 -9.77 20.23
C LYS A 76 -17.15 -8.43 20.52
N ARG A 77 -18.47 -8.40 20.30
CA ARG A 77 -19.31 -7.20 20.47
C ARG A 77 -19.15 -6.47 21.83
N PRO A 78 -19.04 -7.16 23.00
CA PRO A 78 -18.79 -6.48 24.27
C PRO A 78 -17.43 -5.75 24.32
N THR A 79 -16.41 -6.30 23.68
CA THR A 79 -15.08 -5.67 23.55
C THR A 79 -15.18 -4.41 22.71
N VAL A 80 -15.82 -4.49 21.55
CA VAL A 80 -16.05 -3.34 20.67
C VAL A 80 -16.84 -2.24 21.37
N ALA A 81 -17.90 -2.58 22.10
CA ALA A 81 -18.70 -1.60 22.82
C ALA A 81 -17.87 -0.82 23.85
N ARG A 82 -17.03 -1.51 24.64
CA ARG A 82 -16.12 -0.87 25.60
C ARG A 82 -15.09 0.02 24.90
N LEU A 83 -14.44 -0.48 23.84
CA LEU A 83 -13.42 0.28 23.11
C LEU A 83 -14.02 1.52 22.44
N SER A 84 -15.16 1.37 21.75
CA SER A 84 -15.83 2.47 21.05
C SER A 84 -16.31 3.55 22.03
N HIS A 85 -16.82 3.15 23.20
CA HIS A 85 -17.15 4.08 24.28
C HIS A 85 -15.92 4.86 24.75
N THR A 86 -14.82 4.18 25.09
CA THR A 86 -13.57 4.85 25.48
C THR A 86 -13.06 5.80 24.40
N LEU A 87 -13.07 5.39 23.13
CA LEU A 87 -12.64 6.23 22.01
C LEU A 87 -13.56 7.45 21.82
N ALA A 88 -14.85 7.32 22.16
CA ALA A 88 -15.80 8.44 22.14
C ALA A 88 -15.54 9.42 23.29
N GLU A 89 -15.30 8.94 24.51
CA GLU A 89 -14.89 9.76 25.66
C GLU A 89 -13.57 10.51 25.36
N LEU A 90 -12.64 9.85 24.68
CA LEU A 90 -11.40 10.45 24.21
C LEU A 90 -11.59 11.35 22.96
N GLY A 91 -12.78 11.45 22.38
CA GLY A 91 -13.06 12.32 21.23
C GLY A 91 -12.48 11.86 19.89
N TYR A 92 -11.95 10.63 19.80
CA TYR A 92 -11.59 9.98 18.54
C TYR A 92 -12.83 9.46 17.79
N LEU A 93 -13.88 9.10 18.53
CA LEU A 93 -15.20 8.82 17.99
C LEU A 93 -16.23 9.84 18.50
N ARG A 94 -17.36 9.91 17.80
CA ARG A 94 -18.56 10.61 18.23
C ARG A 94 -19.73 9.66 18.12
N TYR A 95 -20.47 9.50 19.21
CA TYR A 95 -21.71 8.74 19.21
C TYR A 95 -22.85 9.63 18.69
N ASP A 96 -23.62 9.10 17.76
CA ASP A 96 -24.85 9.66 17.23
C ASP A 96 -26.03 8.90 17.84
N GLU A 97 -26.73 9.55 18.78
CA GLU A 97 -27.85 8.95 19.50
C GLU A 97 -29.01 8.59 18.58
N ALA A 98 -29.32 9.44 17.59
CA ALA A 98 -30.43 9.22 16.68
C ALA A 98 -30.24 7.97 15.82
N ARG A 99 -28.99 7.65 15.47
CA ARG A 99 -28.64 6.47 14.67
C ARG A 99 -28.22 5.28 15.51
N SER A 100 -27.93 5.47 16.80
CA SER A 100 -27.23 4.50 17.64
C SER A 100 -25.91 4.01 17.02
N LYS A 101 -25.14 4.94 16.43
CA LYS A 101 -23.89 4.64 15.70
C LYS A 101 -22.76 5.58 16.08
N TYR A 102 -21.53 5.17 15.82
CA TYR A 102 -20.33 5.98 15.95
C TYR A 102 -19.89 6.53 14.60
N ARG A 103 -19.20 7.68 14.62
CA ARG A 103 -18.42 8.23 13.51
C ARG A 103 -17.07 8.74 14.00
N LEU A 104 -16.11 8.92 13.10
CA LEU A 104 -14.83 9.54 13.44
C LEU A 104 -15.02 10.97 13.98
N GLY A 105 -14.26 11.29 15.03
CA GLY A 105 -14.18 12.59 15.67
C GLY A 105 -13.02 13.43 15.13
N ALA A 106 -13.05 14.74 15.40
CA ALA A 106 -12.01 15.68 14.93
C ALA A 106 -10.61 15.38 15.51
N ARG A 107 -10.50 14.61 16.61
CA ARG A 107 -9.21 14.24 17.19
C ARG A 107 -8.38 13.37 16.22
N SER A 108 -9.02 12.61 15.33
CA SER A 108 -8.32 11.83 14.31
C SER A 108 -7.54 12.72 13.33
N VAL A 109 -8.12 13.85 12.90
CA VAL A 109 -7.43 14.83 12.05
C VAL A 109 -6.34 15.57 12.84
N ARG A 110 -6.64 15.96 14.08
CA ARG A 110 -5.65 16.62 14.96
C ARG A 110 -4.40 15.76 15.17
N MET A 111 -4.55 14.44 15.24
CA MET A 111 -3.43 13.50 15.41
C MET A 111 -2.52 13.45 14.19
N ALA A 112 -3.06 13.59 12.98
CA ALA A 112 -2.28 13.60 11.74
C ALA A 112 -1.53 14.93 11.49
N TYR A 113 -1.95 16.02 12.15
CA TYR A 113 -1.40 17.36 11.89
C TYR A 113 0.12 17.46 12.05
N PRO A 114 0.76 16.95 13.13
CA PRO A 114 2.21 17.07 13.28
C PRO A 114 3.00 16.42 12.12
N LEU A 115 2.55 15.25 11.65
CA LEU A 115 3.13 14.59 10.48
C LEU A 115 2.98 15.45 9.21
N LEU A 116 1.78 15.97 8.96
CA LEU A 116 1.56 16.81 7.77
C LEU A 116 2.32 18.14 7.83
N ALA A 117 2.56 18.67 9.04
CA ALA A 117 3.29 19.91 9.29
C ALA A 117 4.80 19.73 9.15
N SER A 118 5.37 18.57 9.50
CA SER A 118 6.81 18.29 9.32
C SER A 118 7.20 18.10 7.86
N LEU A 119 6.24 17.81 6.97
CA LEU A 119 6.45 17.67 5.53
C LEU A 119 6.36 19.03 4.82
N GLU A 120 7.26 19.95 5.16
CA GLU A 120 7.24 21.35 4.68
C GLU A 120 7.28 21.47 3.15
N PHE A 121 8.00 20.55 2.47
CA PHE A 121 8.13 20.53 1.02
C PHE A 121 6.78 20.42 0.28
N ARG A 122 5.73 19.93 0.95
CA ARG A 122 4.39 19.81 0.35
C ARG A 122 3.85 21.16 -0.10
N GLN A 123 4.04 22.21 0.70
CA GLN A 123 3.48 23.53 0.41
C GLN A 123 4.17 24.19 -0.79
N THR A 124 5.50 24.08 -0.87
CA THR A 124 6.29 24.63 -1.98
C THR A 124 6.11 23.84 -3.27
N THR A 125 5.83 22.54 -3.17
CA THR A 125 5.64 21.64 -4.30
C THR A 125 4.24 21.70 -4.92
N ARG A 126 3.21 21.97 -4.10
CA ARG A 126 1.80 21.96 -4.53
C ARG A 126 1.51 22.79 -5.79
N PRO A 127 2.04 24.02 -5.97
CA PRO A 127 1.81 24.79 -7.20
C PRO A 127 2.32 24.08 -8.46
N LEU A 128 3.50 23.45 -8.40
CA LEU A 128 4.09 22.70 -9.52
C LEU A 128 3.25 21.46 -9.87
N MET A 129 2.76 20.74 -8.84
CA MET A 129 1.84 19.62 -9.03
C MET A 129 0.52 20.09 -9.68
N GLN A 130 0.01 21.26 -9.27
CA GLN A 130 -1.24 21.81 -9.77
C GLN A 130 -1.14 22.20 -11.26
N GLU A 131 -0.01 22.76 -11.68
CA GLU A 131 0.25 23.08 -13.08
C GLU A 131 0.23 21.81 -13.96
N LEU A 132 0.97 20.77 -13.54
CA LEU A 132 0.97 19.50 -14.25
C LEU A 132 -0.43 18.89 -14.29
N ALA A 133 -1.11 18.80 -13.13
CA ALA A 133 -2.44 18.24 -13.02
C ALA A 133 -3.45 18.93 -13.95
N ALA A 134 -3.45 20.27 -13.99
CA ALA A 134 -4.31 21.06 -14.87
C ALA A 134 -4.01 20.78 -16.36
N SER A 135 -2.73 20.76 -16.75
CA SER A 135 -2.34 20.56 -18.15
C SER A 135 -2.72 19.18 -18.71
N VAL A 136 -2.65 18.12 -17.88
CA VAL A 136 -2.97 16.75 -18.28
C VAL A 136 -4.42 16.36 -17.94
N ARG A 137 -5.19 17.30 -17.37
CA ARG A 137 -6.57 17.10 -16.89
C ARG A 137 -6.69 15.88 -15.95
N GLY A 138 -5.68 15.71 -15.09
CA GLY A 138 -5.49 14.56 -14.22
C GLY A 138 -5.31 14.92 -12.75
N THR A 139 -4.74 13.98 -12.00
CA THR A 139 -4.45 14.08 -10.57
C THR A 139 -2.98 13.75 -10.33
N VAL A 140 -2.26 14.63 -9.64
CA VAL A 140 -0.86 14.45 -9.26
C VAL A 140 -0.77 14.30 -7.74
N SER A 141 -0.21 13.21 -7.23
CA SER A 141 -0.19 12.92 -5.78
C SER A 141 1.21 12.55 -5.30
N ILE A 142 1.51 12.91 -4.06
CA ILE A 142 2.70 12.45 -3.33
C ILE A 142 2.25 11.45 -2.29
N GLY A 143 2.90 10.29 -2.27
CA GLY A 143 2.64 9.22 -1.32
C GLY A 143 3.88 8.90 -0.49
N LEU A 144 3.62 8.55 0.76
CA LEU A 144 4.57 7.98 1.72
C LEU A 144 4.39 6.45 1.76
N LEU A 145 5.47 5.68 1.93
CA LEU A 145 5.37 4.24 2.18
C LEU A 145 4.96 3.97 3.63
N ASP A 146 3.94 3.12 3.81
CA ASP A 146 3.45 2.68 5.12
C ASP A 146 3.05 1.19 5.01
N ASP A 147 3.90 0.30 5.54
CA ASP A 147 3.77 -1.15 5.42
C ASP A 147 3.55 -1.62 3.95
N ASP A 148 2.44 -2.30 3.66
CA ASP A 148 2.06 -2.75 2.31
C ASP A 148 1.21 -1.74 1.52
N MET A 149 1.16 -0.50 2.00
CA MET A 149 0.37 0.60 1.43
C MET A 149 1.23 1.83 1.15
N SER A 150 0.72 2.68 0.26
CA SER A 150 1.14 4.05 0.10
C SER A 150 0.08 4.98 0.66
N VAL A 151 0.44 5.89 1.57
CA VAL A 151 -0.48 6.89 2.12
C VAL A 151 -0.23 8.22 1.42
N TYR A 152 -1.25 8.76 0.78
CA TYR A 152 -1.16 10.09 0.16
C TYR A 152 -1.02 11.19 1.20
N VAL A 153 0.02 12.01 1.04
CA VAL A 153 0.30 13.15 1.92
C VAL A 153 0.02 14.47 1.22
N GLU A 154 0.05 14.53 -0.11
CA GLU A 154 -0.34 15.71 -0.89
C GLU A 154 -0.99 15.32 -2.20
N THR A 155 -1.93 16.13 -2.69
CA THR A 155 -2.55 15.92 -3.99
C THR A 155 -3.01 17.21 -4.63
N ALA A 156 -2.71 17.36 -5.92
CA ALA A 156 -3.19 18.43 -6.79
C ALA A 156 -4.01 17.84 -7.95
N ARG A 157 -5.05 18.54 -8.38
CA ARG A 157 -6.01 18.04 -9.38
C ARG A 157 -6.42 19.12 -10.36
N SER A 158 -6.69 18.73 -11.60
CA SER A 158 -7.43 19.57 -12.52
C SER A 158 -8.84 19.87 -11.98
N SER A 159 -9.32 21.10 -12.17
CA SER A 159 -10.60 21.59 -11.65
C SER A 159 -11.83 20.91 -12.27
N ASP A 160 -11.64 20.18 -13.38
CA ASP A 160 -12.68 19.47 -14.11
C ASP A 160 -12.79 17.98 -13.73
N VAL A 161 -12.07 17.54 -12.69
CA VAL A 161 -12.09 16.17 -12.17
C VAL A 161 -13.18 16.04 -11.10
N GLY A 162 -14.45 15.88 -11.53
CA GLY A 162 -15.55 15.26 -10.77
C GLY A 162 -15.80 15.69 -9.31
N ARG A 163 -16.61 14.89 -8.60
CA ARG A 163 -16.91 15.08 -7.17
C ARG A 163 -15.66 14.80 -6.34
N GLN A 164 -15.39 15.64 -5.35
CA GLN A 164 -14.11 15.73 -4.68
C GLN A 164 -14.17 15.06 -3.30
N VAL A 165 -13.48 13.93 -3.14
CA VAL A 165 -13.17 13.36 -1.82
C VAL A 165 -11.77 13.82 -1.44
N PRO A 166 -11.49 14.20 -0.18
CA PRO A 166 -10.13 14.45 0.26
C PRO A 166 -9.25 13.20 0.14
N ASP A 167 -8.04 13.35 -0.34
CA ASP A 167 -7.16 12.21 -0.62
C ASP A 167 -5.95 12.14 0.29
N ILE A 168 -5.70 13.19 1.06
CA ILE A 168 -4.69 13.14 2.12
C ILE A 168 -5.17 12.10 3.15
N GLY A 169 -4.30 11.14 3.45
CA GLY A 169 -4.60 9.97 4.27
C GLY A 169 -5.16 8.77 3.50
N ARG A 170 -5.39 8.87 2.18
CA ARG A 170 -5.84 7.73 1.38
C ARG A 170 -4.72 6.70 1.23
N ALA A 171 -5.00 5.46 1.64
CA ALA A 171 -4.14 4.31 1.40
C ALA A 171 -4.34 3.74 -0.01
N VAL A 172 -3.22 3.43 -0.67
CA VAL A 172 -3.16 2.91 -2.03
C VAL A 172 -2.26 1.66 -2.05
N PRO A 173 -2.66 0.53 -2.65
CA PRO A 173 -1.90 -0.71 -2.58
C PRO A 173 -0.55 -0.60 -3.30
N ILE A 174 0.51 -1.14 -2.70
CA ILE A 174 1.86 -1.05 -3.28
C ILE A 174 1.95 -1.74 -4.64
N MET A 175 1.49 -2.99 -4.73
CA MET A 175 1.74 -3.84 -5.91
C MET A 175 0.95 -3.41 -7.17
N ARG A 176 -0.28 -2.94 -6.98
CA ARG A 176 -1.22 -2.64 -8.08
C ARG A 176 -1.14 -1.18 -8.56
N SER A 177 -0.55 -0.29 -7.78
CA SER A 177 -0.45 1.13 -8.13
C SER A 177 0.92 1.50 -8.70
N ALA A 178 0.97 2.51 -9.57
CA ALA A 178 2.23 3.04 -10.07
C ALA A 178 3.06 3.65 -8.92
N ILE A 179 2.41 4.41 -8.03
CA ILE A 179 3.10 5.07 -6.90
C ILE A 179 3.71 4.04 -5.94
N GLY A 180 3.02 2.93 -5.71
CA GLY A 180 3.52 1.86 -4.88
C GLY A 180 4.74 1.16 -5.46
N ARG A 181 4.70 0.85 -6.76
CA ARG A 181 5.86 0.32 -7.50
C ARG A 181 7.07 1.24 -7.41
N ALA A 182 6.85 2.56 -7.48
CA ALA A 182 7.89 3.57 -7.33
C ALA A 182 8.43 3.71 -5.89
N LEU A 183 7.59 3.52 -4.87
CA LEU A 183 8.05 3.45 -3.48
C LEU A 183 8.92 2.21 -3.25
N ALA A 184 8.43 1.05 -3.67
CA ALA A 184 9.11 -0.23 -3.49
C ALA A 184 10.44 -0.32 -4.26
N SER A 185 10.67 0.52 -5.28
CA SER A 185 11.96 0.55 -5.97
C SER A 185 13.07 1.21 -5.16
N MET A 186 12.75 2.01 -4.14
CA MET A 186 13.72 2.70 -3.26
C MET A 186 14.04 1.91 -1.99
N LEU A 187 13.43 0.74 -1.81
CA LEU A 187 13.66 -0.12 -0.65
C LEU A 187 15.02 -0.81 -0.75
N ARG A 188 15.70 -0.94 0.39
CA ARG A 188 16.90 -1.76 0.51
C ARG A 188 16.54 -3.24 0.28
N PRO A 189 17.50 -4.10 -0.10
CA PRO A 189 17.19 -5.48 -0.48
C PRO A 189 16.44 -6.29 0.58
N ASP A 190 16.77 -6.08 1.85
CA ASP A 190 16.13 -6.72 3.01
C ASP A 190 14.70 -6.21 3.24
N GLU A 191 14.49 -4.89 3.18
CA GLU A 191 13.16 -4.27 3.30
C GLU A 191 12.24 -4.71 2.15
N ALA A 192 12.78 -4.73 0.93
CA ALA A 192 12.04 -5.17 -0.23
C ALA A 192 11.65 -6.65 -0.14
N ALA A 193 12.55 -7.51 0.33
CA ALA A 193 12.27 -8.92 0.54
C ALA A 193 11.18 -9.12 1.62
N ALA A 194 11.24 -8.34 2.72
CA ALA A 194 10.23 -8.35 3.76
C ALA A 194 8.86 -7.91 3.24
N LEU A 195 8.81 -6.82 2.47
CA LEU A 195 7.58 -6.34 1.84
C LEU A 195 6.99 -7.36 0.85
N ASP A 196 7.84 -7.94 0.00
CA ASP A 196 7.41 -8.94 -0.98
C ASP A 196 6.86 -10.20 -0.27
N ALA A 197 7.49 -10.64 0.83
CA ALA A 197 6.99 -11.75 1.66
C ALA A 197 5.65 -11.41 2.33
N LEU A 198 5.50 -10.20 2.86
CA LEU A 198 4.27 -9.72 3.47
C LEU A 198 3.11 -9.69 2.47
N ILE A 199 3.33 -9.15 1.27
CA ILE A 199 2.31 -9.09 0.20
C ILE A 199 1.91 -10.52 -0.21
N ARG A 200 2.87 -11.42 -0.39
CA ARG A 200 2.60 -12.85 -0.71
C ARG A 200 1.77 -13.53 0.37
N SER A 201 2.06 -13.23 1.64
CA SER A 201 1.32 -13.81 2.77
C SER A 201 -0.10 -13.27 2.88
N LYS A 202 -0.30 -11.95 2.76
CA LYS A 202 -1.61 -11.30 2.86
C LYS A 202 -2.51 -11.56 1.64
N GLY A 203 -1.93 -11.78 0.45
CA GLY A 203 -2.69 -11.88 -0.80
C GLY A 203 -1.97 -12.69 -1.89
N PRO A 204 -1.91 -14.03 -1.77
CA PRO A 204 -1.26 -14.90 -2.76
C PRO A 204 -1.84 -14.74 -4.18
N ASP A 205 -3.17 -14.66 -4.31
CA ASP A 205 -3.84 -14.47 -5.61
C ASP A 205 -3.49 -13.11 -6.25
N ILE A 206 -3.33 -12.08 -5.42
CA ILE A 206 -2.94 -10.74 -5.86
C ILE A 206 -1.47 -10.79 -6.32
N TRP A 207 -0.61 -11.54 -5.63
CA TRP A 207 0.78 -11.73 -6.05
C TRP A 207 0.86 -12.48 -7.39
N GLU A 208 0.11 -13.55 -7.56
CA GLU A 208 0.05 -14.30 -8.81
C GLU A 208 -0.40 -13.41 -9.99
N ALA A 209 -1.44 -12.60 -9.78
CA ALA A 209 -2.01 -11.77 -10.85
C ALA A 209 -1.14 -10.55 -11.25
N TYR A 210 -0.37 -9.97 -10.30
CA TYR A 210 0.30 -8.67 -10.49
C TYR A 210 1.80 -8.66 -10.17
N GLY A 211 2.36 -9.73 -9.61
CA GLY A 211 3.74 -9.77 -9.12
C GLY A 211 4.77 -9.49 -10.20
N GLU A 212 4.60 -10.07 -11.40
CA GLU A 212 5.49 -9.81 -12.53
C GLU A 212 5.46 -8.32 -12.94
N ARG A 213 4.27 -7.74 -13.09
CA ARG A 213 4.10 -6.30 -13.43
C ARG A 213 4.67 -5.39 -12.34
N TYR A 214 4.57 -5.78 -11.08
CA TYR A 214 5.15 -5.05 -9.95
C TYR A 214 6.68 -5.07 -9.97
N LEU A 215 7.30 -6.25 -10.15
CA LEU A 215 8.74 -6.38 -10.26
C LEU A 215 9.28 -5.64 -11.49
N ALA A 216 8.59 -5.75 -12.63
CA ALA A 216 8.91 -4.98 -13.84
C ALA A 216 8.82 -3.47 -13.61
N GLY A 217 7.81 -3.01 -12.87
CA GLY A 217 7.68 -1.61 -12.47
C GLY A 217 8.85 -1.12 -11.61
N ARG A 218 9.27 -1.91 -10.60
CA ARG A 218 10.46 -1.61 -9.79
C ARG A 218 11.73 -1.50 -10.63
N LYS A 219 11.92 -2.44 -11.56
CA LYS A 219 13.04 -2.43 -12.51
C LYS A 219 13.00 -1.17 -13.40
N SER A 220 11.83 -0.82 -13.92
CA SER A 220 11.62 0.39 -14.73
C SER A 220 11.98 1.66 -13.96
N CYS A 221 11.67 1.75 -12.67
CA CYS A 221 12.11 2.88 -11.85
C CYS A 221 13.64 2.97 -11.74
N ALA A 222 14.34 1.84 -11.57
CA ALA A 222 15.80 1.81 -11.52
C ALA A 222 16.46 2.19 -12.85
N GLU A 223 15.90 1.77 -13.98
CA GLU A 223 16.49 1.97 -15.31
C GLU A 223 16.08 3.30 -15.96
N GLN A 224 14.82 3.72 -15.76
CA GLN A 224 14.21 4.83 -16.49
C GLN A 224 13.81 6.00 -15.57
N GLY A 225 13.70 5.77 -14.27
CA GLY A 225 13.27 6.78 -13.29
C GLY A 225 11.75 6.94 -13.19
N PHE A 226 10.95 6.03 -13.77
CA PHE A 226 9.51 5.98 -13.62
C PHE A 226 8.96 4.57 -13.90
N CYS A 227 7.70 4.34 -13.54
CA CYS A 227 6.95 3.13 -13.87
C CYS A 227 5.46 3.43 -14.08
N PHE A 228 4.72 2.43 -14.56
CA PHE A 228 3.30 2.57 -14.91
C PHE A 228 2.41 1.60 -14.14
N SER A 229 1.12 1.93 -14.09
CA SER A 229 0.01 1.02 -13.81
C SER A 229 -1.10 1.33 -14.81
N TYR A 230 -1.41 0.38 -15.69
CA TYR A 230 -2.43 0.52 -16.73
C TYR A 230 -3.79 0.01 -16.24
N GLY A 231 -4.23 0.54 -15.11
CA GLY A 231 -5.49 0.16 -14.49
C GLY A 231 -5.44 -1.10 -13.61
N ASP A 232 -4.24 -1.51 -13.16
CA ASP A 232 -4.08 -2.66 -12.26
C ASP A 232 -4.75 -2.45 -10.89
N TRP A 233 -4.86 -1.19 -10.44
CA TRP A 233 -5.60 -0.83 -9.22
C TRP A 233 -7.02 -0.40 -9.50
N VAL A 234 -7.19 0.56 -10.41
CA VAL A 234 -8.49 1.07 -10.88
C VAL A 234 -8.50 0.99 -12.39
N ALA A 235 -9.32 0.09 -12.95
CA ALA A 235 -9.30 -0.26 -14.37
C ALA A 235 -9.41 0.95 -15.33
N THR A 236 -10.14 1.99 -14.92
CA THR A 236 -10.39 3.19 -15.73
C THR A 236 -9.37 4.31 -15.53
N VAL A 237 -8.35 4.10 -14.69
CA VAL A 237 -7.39 5.15 -14.31
C VAL A 237 -5.94 4.65 -14.46
N PRO A 238 -5.39 4.73 -15.68
CA PRO A 238 -3.96 4.58 -15.89
C PRO A 238 -3.16 5.65 -15.12
N ALA A 239 -1.97 5.26 -14.66
CA ALA A 239 -1.08 6.13 -13.92
C ALA A 239 0.39 5.88 -14.26
N VAL A 240 1.18 6.94 -14.13
CA VAL A 240 2.64 6.91 -14.12
C VAL A 240 3.16 7.42 -12.79
N ALA A 241 4.26 6.89 -12.30
CA ALA A 241 4.89 7.34 -11.07
C ALA A 241 6.41 7.36 -11.18
N ALA A 242 7.03 8.25 -10.42
CA ALA A 242 8.47 8.32 -10.23
C ALA A 242 8.82 8.29 -8.74
N PRO A 243 9.93 7.63 -8.36
CA PRO A 243 10.48 7.75 -7.02
C PRO A 243 10.86 9.21 -6.75
N LEU A 244 10.51 9.72 -5.56
CA LEU A 244 10.74 11.11 -5.21
C LEU A 244 12.06 11.24 -4.46
N PHE A 245 12.14 10.72 -3.23
CA PHE A 245 13.35 10.60 -2.42
C PHE A 245 13.10 9.69 -1.22
N ARG A 246 14.18 9.25 -0.57
CA ARG A 246 14.17 8.68 0.78
C ARG A 246 14.72 9.75 1.73
N SER A 247 13.93 10.20 2.70
CA SER A 247 14.31 11.35 3.51
C SER A 247 15.51 11.02 4.40
N ARG A 248 16.52 11.89 4.42
CA ARG A 248 17.69 11.70 5.28
C ARG A 248 17.36 11.87 6.76
N ALA A 249 16.30 12.62 7.08
CA ALA A 249 15.91 12.93 8.45
C ALA A 249 15.11 11.79 9.10
N THR A 250 14.22 11.14 8.35
CA THR A 250 13.29 10.13 8.87
C THR A 250 13.46 8.73 8.28
N ASP A 251 14.29 8.58 7.25
CA ASP A 251 14.43 7.36 6.43
C ASP A 251 13.15 6.97 5.65
N ASP A 252 12.14 7.86 5.62
CA ASP A 252 10.87 7.65 4.93
C ASP A 252 11.00 7.71 3.41
N CYS A 253 10.33 6.80 2.71
CA CYS A 253 10.26 6.80 1.24
C CYS A 253 9.05 7.58 0.72
N PHE A 254 9.30 8.51 -0.22
CA PHE A 254 8.27 9.26 -0.92
C PHE A 254 8.30 8.99 -2.44
N ALA A 255 7.13 8.96 -3.06
CA ALA A 255 6.99 8.88 -4.51
C ALA A 255 5.92 9.86 -5.01
N LEU A 256 5.99 10.18 -6.29
CA LEU A 256 5.07 11.07 -6.99
C LEU A 256 4.37 10.29 -8.12
N ASN A 257 3.06 10.44 -8.27
CA ASN A 257 2.34 9.90 -9.42
C ASN A 257 1.51 10.94 -10.16
N CYS A 258 1.15 10.61 -11.39
CA CYS A 258 0.07 11.24 -12.14
C CYS A 258 -0.91 10.17 -12.60
N ALA A 259 -2.18 10.34 -12.24
CA ALA A 259 -3.29 9.48 -12.63
C ALA A 259 -4.25 10.28 -13.53
N VAL A 260 -4.63 9.70 -14.67
CA VAL A 260 -5.52 10.35 -15.64
C VAL A 260 -6.63 9.37 -16.03
N PRO A 261 -7.90 9.79 -16.04
CA PRO A 261 -8.97 8.92 -16.53
C PRO A 261 -8.70 8.48 -17.97
N ALA A 262 -8.84 7.18 -18.25
CA ALA A 262 -8.50 6.58 -19.54
C ALA A 262 -9.17 7.29 -20.73
N PHE A 263 -10.42 7.72 -20.57
CA PHE A 263 -11.19 8.42 -21.60
C PHE A 263 -10.64 9.83 -21.94
N ARG A 264 -9.72 10.38 -21.14
CA ARG A 264 -9.04 11.66 -21.38
C ARG A 264 -7.66 11.50 -22.00
N LEU A 265 -7.10 10.29 -22.02
CA LEU A 265 -5.78 10.03 -22.56
C LEU A 265 -5.85 9.83 -24.08
N ARG A 266 -4.94 10.50 -24.79
CA ARG A 266 -4.64 10.17 -26.19
C ARG A 266 -3.72 8.94 -26.23
N PRO A 267 -3.76 8.11 -27.29
CA PRO A 267 -2.84 7.00 -27.45
C PRO A 267 -1.37 7.45 -27.29
N GLY A 268 -0.60 6.76 -26.46
CA GLY A 268 0.81 7.04 -26.20
C GLY A 268 1.09 8.28 -25.33
N GLN A 269 0.07 9.03 -24.91
CA GLN A 269 0.26 10.27 -24.13
C GLN A 269 0.88 10.01 -22.76
N LEU A 270 0.50 8.90 -22.10
CA LEU A 270 1.01 8.58 -20.76
C LEU A 270 2.52 8.36 -20.79
N GLU A 271 3.01 7.68 -21.82
CA GLU A 271 4.39 7.26 -21.99
C GLU A 271 5.27 8.37 -22.57
N THR A 272 4.78 9.05 -23.61
CA THR A 272 5.60 10.02 -24.38
C THR A 272 5.54 11.44 -23.84
N GLU A 273 4.47 11.81 -23.12
CA GLU A 273 4.26 13.16 -22.62
C GLU A 273 4.27 13.20 -21.09
N ILE A 274 3.48 12.37 -20.42
CA ILE A 274 3.26 12.49 -18.97
C ILE A 274 4.45 11.89 -18.18
N ALA A 275 5.00 10.75 -18.60
CA ALA A 275 6.10 10.10 -17.90
C ALA A 275 7.37 10.98 -17.79
N PRO A 276 7.87 11.61 -18.88
CA PRO A 276 9.01 12.51 -18.79
C PRO A 276 8.73 13.72 -17.88
N ARG A 277 7.50 14.24 -17.90
CA ARG A 277 7.08 15.38 -17.08
C ARG A 277 7.02 15.02 -15.59
N ILE A 278 6.57 13.81 -15.25
CA ILE A 278 6.58 13.33 -13.86
C ILE A 278 8.00 13.13 -13.35
N LYS A 279 8.89 12.57 -14.16
CA LYS A 279 10.31 12.45 -13.81
C LYS A 279 10.95 13.83 -13.59
N ALA A 280 10.70 14.78 -14.49
CA ALA A 280 11.21 16.15 -14.36
C ALA A 280 10.65 16.86 -13.12
N LEU A 281 9.35 16.71 -12.84
CA LEU A 281 8.72 17.27 -11.65
C LEU A 281 9.31 16.67 -10.36
N ALA A 282 9.56 15.35 -10.32
CA ALA A 282 10.23 14.71 -9.18
C ALA A 282 11.63 15.30 -8.93
N ALA A 283 12.41 15.55 -9.98
CA ALA A 283 13.71 16.19 -9.86
C ALA A 283 13.64 17.64 -9.32
N MET A 284 12.67 18.44 -9.78
CA MET A 284 12.45 19.79 -9.26
C MET A 284 12.06 19.77 -7.78
N ILE A 285 11.18 18.84 -7.38
CA ILE A 285 10.73 18.71 -5.99
C ILE A 285 11.89 18.31 -5.08
N ARG A 286 12.75 17.39 -5.50
CA ARG A 286 13.97 17.02 -4.76
C ARG A 286 14.84 18.24 -4.47
N GLN A 287 15.09 19.08 -5.48
CA GLN A 287 15.87 20.30 -5.32
C GLN A 287 15.22 21.26 -4.32
N LEU A 288 13.89 21.44 -4.37
CA LEU A 288 13.16 22.28 -3.43
C LEU A 288 13.14 21.72 -2.00
N ALA A 289 13.10 20.40 -1.86
CA ALA A 289 13.12 19.71 -0.57
C ALA A 289 14.53 19.61 0.01
N GLY A 290 15.59 19.90 -0.76
CA GLY A 290 16.97 19.69 -0.34
C GLY A 290 17.32 18.20 -0.16
N GLU A 291 16.64 17.32 -0.90
CA GLU A 291 16.81 15.87 -0.85
C GLU A 291 17.54 15.36 -2.09
N GLU A 292 18.24 14.24 -1.95
CA GLU A 292 19.08 13.66 -2.99
C GLU A 292 18.29 12.76 -3.96
N GLU A 293 18.89 12.44 -5.11
CA GLU A 293 18.33 11.48 -6.06
C GLU A 293 18.19 10.11 -5.38
N PRO A 294 17.01 9.46 -5.44
CA PRO A 294 16.81 8.18 -4.78
C PRO A 294 17.64 7.08 -5.44
N VAL A 295 18.30 6.27 -4.62
CA VAL A 295 18.89 5.01 -5.10
C VAL A 295 17.76 4.01 -5.31
N CYS A 296 17.52 3.68 -6.58
CA CYS A 296 16.55 2.67 -6.95
C CYS A 296 17.24 1.35 -7.28
N LEU A 297 16.76 0.27 -6.67
CA LEU A 297 17.31 -1.06 -6.86
C LEU A 297 16.39 -1.89 -7.76
N ALA A 298 16.96 -2.41 -8.84
CA ALA A 298 16.28 -3.43 -9.63
C ALA A 298 16.02 -4.65 -8.73
N PRO A 299 14.89 -5.36 -8.90
CA PRO A 299 14.64 -6.58 -8.16
C PRO A 299 15.78 -7.57 -8.37
N ALA A 300 16.20 -8.25 -7.30
CA ALA A 300 17.13 -9.36 -7.43
C ALA A 300 16.49 -10.38 -8.38
N VAL A 301 17.20 -10.74 -9.46
CA VAL A 301 16.79 -11.85 -10.31
C VAL A 301 16.75 -13.07 -9.40
N ALA A 302 15.58 -13.70 -9.27
CA ALA A 302 15.48 -14.97 -8.56
C ALA A 302 16.45 -15.93 -9.26
N SER A 303 17.59 -16.22 -8.63
CA SER A 303 18.41 -17.33 -9.06
C SER A 303 17.50 -18.56 -8.98
N GLU A 304 17.27 -19.21 -10.12
CA GLU A 304 16.66 -20.53 -10.14
C GLU A 304 17.33 -21.37 -9.03
N PRO A 305 16.56 -22.15 -8.25
CA PRO A 305 17.17 -23.06 -7.29
C PRO A 305 18.15 -23.92 -8.07
N LYS A 306 19.46 -23.75 -7.84
CA LYS A 306 20.50 -24.62 -8.38
C LYS A 306 20.02 -26.04 -8.12
N ALA A 307 19.69 -26.74 -9.20
CA ALA A 307 19.35 -28.16 -9.15
C ALA A 307 20.39 -28.82 -8.24
N ALA A 308 19.92 -29.37 -7.11
CA ALA A 308 20.76 -30.06 -6.17
C ALA A 308 21.63 -31.03 -6.96
N THR A 309 22.92 -30.73 -7.03
CA THR A 309 23.89 -31.62 -7.64
C THR A 309 23.79 -32.91 -6.85
N LYS A 310 23.19 -33.93 -7.48
CA LYS A 310 23.09 -35.29 -6.94
C LYS A 310 24.47 -35.65 -6.43
N ALA A 311 24.58 -35.85 -5.11
CA ALA A 311 25.78 -36.41 -4.51
C ALA A 311 26.12 -37.70 -5.27
N PRO A 312 27.39 -37.93 -5.64
CA PRO A 312 27.77 -39.16 -6.32
C PRO A 312 27.49 -40.35 -5.39
N GLU A 313 26.77 -41.36 -5.92
CA GLU A 313 26.57 -42.65 -5.26
C GLU A 313 27.91 -43.20 -4.77
N PRO A 314 27.99 -43.73 -3.54
CA PRO A 314 29.21 -44.36 -3.07
C PRO A 314 29.45 -45.65 -3.86
N SER A 315 30.51 -45.63 -4.66
CA SER A 315 31.03 -46.78 -5.40
C SER A 315 31.28 -47.95 -4.44
N ARG A 316 30.49 -49.03 -4.59
CA ARG A 316 30.77 -50.33 -3.97
C ARG A 316 32.03 -50.94 -4.59
N GLY A 317 33.19 -50.60 -4.01
CA GLY A 317 34.47 -51.23 -4.30
C GLY A 317 34.63 -52.54 -3.52
N ARG A 318 34.83 -53.64 -4.25
CA ARG A 318 35.14 -54.98 -3.73
C ARG A 318 36.60 -55.10 -3.29
N GLY A 319 36.81 -55.89 -2.23
CA GLY A 319 38.06 -56.61 -1.93
C GLY A 319 38.92 -55.96 -0.83
N ARG A 320 39.63 -56.68 0.04
CA ARG A 320 39.85 -58.13 0.20
C ARG A 320 40.66 -58.33 1.51
N THR A 321 40.37 -59.40 2.26
CA THR A 321 41.31 -60.23 3.08
C THR A 321 42.24 -59.63 4.16
N ARG A 322 42.03 -60.02 5.43
CA ARG A 322 42.91 -60.89 6.29
C ARG A 322 42.33 -60.87 7.73
N ALA A 323 41.87 -61.97 8.31
CA ALA A 323 42.57 -63.13 8.88
C ALA A 323 42.84 -63.01 10.40
N GLN A 324 42.33 -64.01 11.13
CA GLN A 324 42.79 -64.53 12.44
C GLN A 324 42.55 -63.62 13.67
N SER A 325 42.15 -64.07 14.86
CA SER A 325 41.94 -65.41 15.46
C SER A 325 41.42 -65.24 16.91
N ARG A 326 40.95 -66.36 17.52
CA ARG A 326 40.74 -66.64 18.96
C ARG A 326 39.34 -66.26 19.51
N SER A 327 38.44 -67.23 19.81
CA SER A 327 38.39 -68.20 20.94
C SER A 327 38.22 -67.48 22.29
N ALA A 328 37.37 -67.84 23.24
CA ALA A 328 36.48 -68.98 23.52
C ALA A 328 35.57 -68.56 24.70
N GLY A 329 34.49 -69.30 24.95
CA GLY A 329 33.70 -69.21 26.19
C GLY A 329 32.22 -69.08 25.95
#